data_AF-A0A5P9CR01-F1
#
_entry.id   AF-A0A5P9CR01-F1
#
_cell.length_a   1.000
_cell.length_b   1.000
_cell.length_c   1.000
_cell.angle_alpha   90.00
_cell.angle_beta   90.00
_cell.angle_gamma   90.00
#
_symmetry.space_group_name_H-M   'P 1'
#
loop_
_entity.id
_entity.type
_entity.pdbx_description
1 polymer ?
#
loop_
_entity_poly.entity_id
_entity_poly.type
_entity_poly.pdbx_seq_one_letter_code
_entity_poly.pdbx_strand_id
1 'polypeptide(L)'
;MNKNNLLAILFISVPSVADTLSIVPEIKSGLPAVMNEPVLYQAPQFDYFNLADGYLEQRAEAIAKLPMALSDIERVCIQTSYSGIDHSGIDPSSSDQSGILIYTYAEDNSGNKIHNTTIGDRVNLETVSKHCIDESNWVYDNWLADKSMTFTPYSSSSALITDVRVIIDGELSLSQVPTEFTEQYYDFITKVGFDQSANFYHPDDISGLKDVLVSGLEHNDSSIKFIKNMAFGNTVSKEDIVLMSGLDFMNQFLSILGQASGSNTANLESFKVINVFDHNDKKYVNVEKQERLFGKRITRNEVVILKKYSSQWLLELPESLKNMLDN
;
A
#
# COMPACT_ATOMS: atom_id res chain seq x y z
N MET A 1 -40.27 -26.04 -16.17
CA MET A 1 -38.79 -26.06 -16.10
C MET A 1 -38.30 -24.64 -15.93
N ASN A 2 -37.70 -24.36 -14.78
CA ASN A 2 -37.58 -23.02 -14.20
C ASN A 2 -36.36 -22.28 -14.76
N LYS A 3 -36.56 -21.06 -15.28
CA LYS A 3 -35.49 -20.17 -15.81
C LYS A 3 -34.53 -19.63 -14.74
N ASN A 4 -34.71 -20.03 -13.48
CA ASN A 4 -33.93 -19.54 -12.33
C ASN A 4 -32.63 -20.33 -12.08
N ASN A 5 -32.31 -21.36 -12.88
CA ASN A 5 -31.09 -22.17 -12.70
C ASN A 5 -29.93 -21.82 -13.65
N LEU A 6 -30.09 -20.83 -14.55
CA LEU A 6 -29.02 -20.39 -15.45
C LEU A 6 -28.25 -19.16 -14.94
N LEU A 7 -28.78 -18.45 -13.94
CA LEU A 7 -28.08 -17.34 -13.26
C LEU A 7 -27.15 -17.82 -12.13
N ALA A 8 -27.38 -19.02 -11.58
CA ALA A 8 -26.53 -19.60 -10.54
C ALA A 8 -25.17 -20.11 -11.06
N ILE A 9 -25.01 -20.25 -12.38
CA ILE A 9 -23.78 -20.75 -13.03
C ILE A 9 -22.90 -19.59 -13.54
N LEU A 10 -23.35 -18.33 -13.42
CA LEU A 10 -22.57 -17.13 -13.76
C LEU A 10 -21.80 -16.53 -12.56
N PHE A 11 -21.83 -17.17 -11.39
CA PHE A 11 -21.12 -16.73 -10.18
C PHE A 11 -19.97 -17.66 -9.75
N ILE A 12 -19.60 -18.65 -10.58
CA ILE A 12 -18.43 -19.50 -10.34
C ILE A 12 -17.32 -19.16 -11.34
N SER A 13 -16.92 -17.90 -11.28
CA SER A 13 -15.60 -17.42 -11.66
C SER A 13 -15.49 -16.04 -11.02
N VAL A 14 -15.47 -16.01 -9.68
CA VAL A 14 -14.94 -14.84 -8.99
C VAL A 14 -13.48 -14.82 -9.42
N PRO A 15 -12.99 -13.80 -10.15
CA PRO A 15 -11.57 -13.55 -10.06
C PRO A 15 -11.28 -13.37 -8.57
N SER A 16 -10.17 -13.91 -8.10
CA SER A 16 -9.54 -13.43 -6.88
C SER A 16 -9.79 -11.93 -6.76
N VAL A 17 -10.34 -11.49 -5.63
CA VAL A 17 -10.50 -10.06 -5.40
C VAL A 17 -9.07 -9.56 -5.22
N ALA A 18 -8.46 -9.09 -6.31
CA ALA A 18 -7.16 -8.45 -6.25
C ALA A 18 -7.28 -7.26 -5.30
N ASP A 19 -6.52 -7.31 -4.21
CA ASP A 19 -6.36 -6.19 -3.30
C ASP A 19 -5.46 -5.17 -4.03
N THR A 20 -5.99 -3.96 -4.26
CA THR A 20 -5.19 -2.85 -4.76
C THR A 20 -4.45 -2.21 -3.58
N LEU A 21 -3.14 -2.36 -3.54
CA LEU A 21 -2.24 -1.72 -2.58
C LEU A 21 -1.61 -0.46 -3.18
N SER A 22 -1.51 0.60 -2.41
CA SER A 22 -0.82 1.84 -2.73
C SER A 22 0.32 2.06 -1.73
N ILE A 23 1.55 1.97 -2.22
CA ILE A 23 2.78 2.01 -1.42
C ILE A 23 3.50 3.33 -1.68
N VAL A 24 3.90 3.99 -0.60
CA VAL A 24 4.80 5.15 -0.66
C VAL A 24 6.25 4.64 -0.64
N PRO A 25 7.02 4.84 -1.71
CA PRO A 25 8.40 4.36 -1.73
C PRO A 25 9.32 5.22 -0.85
N GLU A 26 10.39 4.61 -0.35
CA GLU A 26 11.49 5.31 0.31
C GLU A 26 12.39 5.95 -0.74
N ILE A 27 12.66 7.26 -0.62
CA ILE A 27 13.50 8.01 -1.56
C ILE A 27 14.89 8.20 -0.93
N LYS A 28 15.93 7.62 -1.53
CA LYS A 28 17.30 7.61 -0.95
C LYS A 28 18.01 8.97 -0.98
N SER A 29 17.92 9.72 -2.06
CA SER A 29 18.80 10.89 -2.31
C SER A 29 18.12 12.06 -3.03
N GLY A 30 16.79 12.13 -2.96
CA GLY A 30 15.96 13.07 -3.72
C GLY A 30 15.60 12.54 -5.11
N LEU A 31 14.50 13.04 -5.68
CA LEU A 31 14.04 12.64 -7.01
C LEU A 31 14.65 13.56 -8.07
N PRO A 32 15.02 13.04 -9.25
CA PRO A 32 15.70 13.82 -10.26
C PRO A 32 14.72 14.81 -10.92
N ALA A 33 15.11 16.08 -11.00
CA ALA A 33 14.28 17.12 -11.59
C ALA A 33 14.30 17.10 -13.13
N VAL A 34 15.41 16.69 -13.76
CA VAL A 34 15.55 16.59 -15.21
C VAL A 34 16.56 15.48 -15.53
N MET A 35 16.20 14.57 -16.43
CA MET A 35 17.16 13.64 -17.05
C MET A 35 17.11 13.80 -18.57
N ASN A 36 18.29 13.83 -19.22
CA ASN A 36 18.37 13.67 -20.66
C ASN A 36 17.78 12.29 -21.03
N GLU A 37 16.91 12.26 -22.03
CA GLU A 37 16.14 11.08 -22.41
C GLU A 37 17.03 9.84 -22.63
N PRO A 38 16.82 8.73 -21.89
CA PRO A 38 17.45 7.45 -22.23
C PRO A 38 17.15 7.00 -23.67
N VAL A 39 17.96 6.12 -24.27
CA VAL A 39 17.53 5.35 -25.44
C VAL A 39 16.97 4.02 -24.91
N LEU A 40 15.66 3.79 -25.00
CA LEU A 40 14.99 2.64 -24.37
C LEU A 40 15.09 1.32 -25.16
N TYR A 41 15.43 1.38 -26.46
CA TYR A 41 15.45 0.22 -27.37
C TYR A 41 16.83 -0.44 -27.54
N GLN A 42 17.84 0.12 -26.89
CA GLN A 42 19.17 -0.45 -26.76
C GLN A 42 19.50 -0.41 -25.26
N ALA A 43 20.26 -1.38 -24.73
CA ALA A 43 20.81 -1.26 -23.38
C ALA A 43 21.38 0.16 -23.26
N PRO A 44 20.86 1.01 -22.37
CA PRO A 44 20.93 2.43 -22.59
C PRO A 44 22.40 2.86 -22.58
N GLN A 45 22.90 3.29 -23.75
CA GLN A 45 24.21 3.89 -23.87
C GLN A 45 24.13 5.31 -23.33
N PHE A 46 24.12 5.42 -22.00
CA PHE A 46 24.41 6.66 -21.32
C PHE A 46 25.92 6.90 -21.40
N ASP A 47 26.45 7.27 -22.56
CA ASP A 47 27.91 7.44 -22.78
C ASP A 47 28.56 8.56 -21.93
N TYR A 48 27.79 9.24 -21.08
CA TYR A 48 28.31 10.18 -20.07
C TYR A 48 28.15 9.69 -18.62
N PHE A 49 27.56 8.52 -18.40
CA PHE A 49 27.38 7.91 -17.08
C PHE A 49 27.67 6.42 -17.12
N ASN A 50 28.84 6.03 -16.63
CA ASN A 50 29.22 4.63 -16.46
C ASN A 50 28.24 3.95 -15.48
N LEU A 51 27.36 3.08 -16.01
CA LEU A 51 26.39 2.29 -15.24
C LEU A 51 26.98 0.99 -14.66
N ALA A 52 28.29 0.77 -14.75
CA ALA A 52 28.92 -0.34 -14.05
C ALA A 52 28.67 -0.20 -12.53
N ASP A 53 28.03 -1.23 -11.96
CA ASP A 53 27.72 -1.46 -10.55
C ASP A 53 27.33 -0.20 -9.74
N GLY A 54 26.04 0.09 -9.66
CA GLY A 54 25.46 0.92 -8.59
C GLY A 54 25.45 2.44 -8.79
N TYR A 55 25.65 2.95 -10.01
CA TYR A 55 25.67 4.40 -10.27
C TYR A 55 24.32 5.11 -10.04
N LEU A 56 23.19 4.50 -10.44
CA LEU A 56 21.85 5.08 -10.24
C LEU A 56 21.31 4.84 -8.82
N GLU A 57 21.77 3.78 -8.14
CA GLU A 57 21.42 3.47 -6.75
C GLU A 57 21.81 4.59 -5.77
N GLN A 58 22.80 5.41 -6.16
CA GLN A 58 23.38 6.46 -5.31
C GLN A 58 22.74 7.85 -5.47
N ARG A 59 21.88 8.09 -6.48
CA ARG A 59 21.46 9.47 -6.83
C ARG A 59 19.98 9.74 -7.01
N ALA A 60 19.14 8.74 -7.30
CA ALA A 60 17.72 8.99 -7.59
C ALA A 60 16.80 7.79 -7.31
N GLU A 61 17.22 6.90 -6.41
CA GLU A 61 16.54 5.63 -6.19
C GLU A 61 15.33 5.76 -5.25
N ALA A 62 14.21 5.23 -5.71
CA ALA A 62 13.01 4.95 -4.94
C ALA A 62 12.89 3.44 -4.69
N ILE A 63 12.61 3.06 -3.44
CA ILE A 63 12.40 1.67 -3.04
C ILE A 63 10.98 1.51 -2.51
N ALA A 64 10.17 0.72 -3.20
CA ALA A 64 8.90 0.25 -2.67
C ALA A 64 9.12 -1.07 -1.93
N LYS A 65 8.92 -1.06 -0.61
CA LYS A 65 8.99 -2.27 0.22
C LYS A 65 7.66 -2.99 0.16
N LEU A 66 7.66 -4.24 -0.30
CA LEU A 66 6.45 -5.03 -0.43
C LEU A 66 6.10 -5.69 0.91
N PRO A 67 4.81 -5.71 1.30
CA PRO A 67 4.42 -6.32 2.57
C PRO A 67 4.57 -7.84 2.54
N MET A 68 4.90 -8.44 3.68
CA MET A 68 5.06 -9.89 3.84
C MET A 68 3.79 -10.66 3.46
N ALA A 69 2.63 -10.06 3.67
CA ALA A 69 1.33 -10.64 3.34
C ALA A 69 1.06 -10.72 1.83
N LEU A 70 1.76 -9.96 0.99
CA LEU A 70 1.59 -10.01 -0.46
C LEU A 70 2.17 -11.34 -0.99
N SER A 71 1.29 -12.18 -1.51
CA SER A 71 1.61 -13.51 -2.01
C SER A 71 1.68 -13.59 -3.53
N ASP A 72 0.93 -12.73 -4.22
CA ASP A 72 0.89 -12.68 -5.68
C ASP A 72 0.79 -11.24 -6.18
N ILE A 73 1.28 -10.99 -7.39
CA ILE A 73 1.18 -9.70 -8.07
C ILE A 73 0.55 -9.96 -9.44
N GLU A 74 -0.62 -9.37 -9.66
CA GLU A 74 -1.28 -9.40 -10.96
C GLU A 74 -0.85 -8.22 -11.83
N ARG A 75 -0.63 -7.05 -11.21
CA ARG A 75 -0.21 -5.84 -11.92
C ARG A 75 0.52 -4.87 -11.00
N VAL A 76 1.51 -4.17 -11.57
CA VAL A 76 2.17 -3.03 -10.92
C VAL A 76 2.08 -1.81 -11.81
N CYS A 77 1.67 -0.69 -11.22
CA CYS A 77 1.76 0.61 -11.86
C CYS A 77 2.43 1.62 -10.94
N ILE A 78 3.27 2.48 -11.50
CA ILE A 78 3.96 3.54 -10.76
C ILE A 78 3.37 4.88 -11.18
N GLN A 79 2.78 5.57 -10.22
CA GLN A 79 2.17 6.87 -10.41
C GLN A 79 3.13 7.95 -9.93
N THR A 80 3.41 8.91 -10.80
CA THR A 80 4.26 10.06 -10.49
C THR A 80 3.45 11.34 -10.67
N SER A 81 3.40 12.16 -9.63
CA SER A 81 2.75 13.47 -9.65
C SER A 81 3.79 14.56 -9.87
N TYR A 82 3.42 15.55 -10.68
CA TYR A 82 4.29 16.63 -11.10
C TYR A 82 3.69 18.00 -10.81
N SER A 83 4.56 19.00 -10.61
CA SER A 83 4.19 20.41 -10.52
C SER A 83 5.02 21.26 -11.49
N GLY A 84 4.53 22.45 -11.82
CA GLY A 84 5.23 23.38 -12.71
C GLY A 84 5.15 23.02 -14.20
N ILE A 85 4.13 22.25 -14.60
CA ILE A 85 3.83 21.98 -16.00
C ILE A 85 3.16 23.23 -16.59
N ASP A 86 3.81 23.88 -17.56
CA ASP A 86 3.24 25.02 -18.26
C ASP A 86 2.43 24.56 -19.48
N HIS A 87 1.10 24.54 -19.33
CA HIS A 87 0.20 24.23 -20.43
C HIS A 87 -0.11 25.43 -21.35
N SER A 88 0.39 26.63 -21.03
CA SER A 88 0.02 27.87 -21.70
C SER A 88 0.85 28.20 -22.95
N GLY A 89 1.92 27.43 -23.19
CA GLY A 89 2.83 27.58 -24.32
C GLY A 89 3.07 26.31 -25.13
N ILE A 90 2.13 25.34 -25.09
CA ILE A 90 2.25 24.07 -25.82
C ILE A 90 2.35 24.36 -27.32
N ASP A 91 3.58 24.43 -27.80
CA ASP A 91 3.87 23.97 -29.15
C ASP A 91 3.45 22.49 -29.15
N PRO A 92 2.50 22.04 -29.98
CA PRO A 92 2.09 20.64 -30.05
C PRO A 92 3.23 19.67 -30.43
N SER A 93 4.45 20.18 -30.64
CA SER A 93 5.70 19.43 -30.78
C SER A 93 6.53 19.29 -29.49
N SER A 94 6.14 19.86 -28.34
CA SER A 94 6.85 19.64 -27.07
C SER A 94 6.63 18.21 -26.58
N SER A 95 7.62 17.36 -26.83
CA SER A 95 7.62 15.92 -26.51
C SER A 95 7.99 15.63 -25.06
N ASP A 96 7.58 16.47 -24.10
CA ASP A 96 7.92 16.24 -22.70
C ASP A 96 7.32 14.91 -22.20
N GLN A 97 8.15 14.10 -21.54
CA GLN A 97 7.79 12.76 -21.09
C GLN A 97 8.00 12.63 -19.58
N SER A 98 7.06 11.93 -18.95
CA SER A 98 7.31 11.21 -17.70
C SER A 98 7.95 9.88 -18.05
N GLY A 99 8.95 9.46 -17.29
CA GLY A 99 9.56 8.16 -17.48
C GLY A 99 9.94 7.48 -16.19
N ILE A 100 10.16 6.17 -16.31
CA ILE A 100 10.60 5.34 -15.20
C ILE A 100 11.66 4.34 -15.65
N LEU A 101 12.62 4.10 -14.76
CA LEU A 101 13.61 3.03 -14.89
C LEU A 101 13.45 2.08 -13.71
N ILE A 102 13.19 0.82 -13.98
CA ILE A 102 12.94 -0.21 -12.97
C ILE A 102 14.08 -1.21 -12.99
N TYR A 103 14.59 -1.59 -11.82
CA TYR A 103 15.74 -2.46 -11.68
C TYR A 103 15.31 -3.85 -11.19
N THR A 104 15.78 -4.90 -11.88
CA THR A 104 15.54 -6.32 -11.56
C THR A 104 16.73 -7.17 -12.03
N TYR A 105 16.62 -8.50 -12.07
CA TYR A 105 17.70 -9.40 -12.49
C TYR A 105 17.20 -10.70 -13.14
N ALA A 106 17.99 -11.30 -14.03
CA ALA A 106 17.78 -12.67 -14.46
C ALA A 106 18.47 -13.66 -13.50
N GLU A 107 17.84 -14.82 -13.30
CA GLU A 107 18.39 -15.93 -12.55
C GLU A 107 19.02 -17.00 -13.48
N ASP A 108 20.04 -17.70 -13.00
CA ASP A 108 20.57 -18.88 -13.67
C ASP A 108 19.70 -20.12 -13.42
N ASN A 109 20.03 -21.24 -14.08
CA ASN A 109 19.32 -22.52 -13.88
C ASN A 109 19.43 -23.08 -12.45
N SER A 110 20.23 -22.46 -11.58
CA SER A 110 20.39 -22.82 -10.17
C SER A 110 19.67 -21.84 -9.23
N GLY A 111 18.96 -20.83 -9.76
CA GLY A 111 18.26 -19.80 -9.00
C GLY A 111 19.17 -18.69 -8.46
N ASN A 112 20.40 -18.54 -8.96
CA ASN A 112 21.29 -17.44 -8.54
C ASN A 112 21.09 -16.21 -9.43
N LYS A 113 21.12 -15.01 -8.83
CA LYS A 113 21.11 -13.74 -9.56
C LYS A 113 22.39 -13.60 -10.39
N ILE A 114 22.28 -13.48 -11.70
CA ILE A 114 23.45 -13.44 -12.61
C ILE A 114 23.55 -12.18 -13.47
N HIS A 115 22.43 -11.52 -13.78
CA HIS A 115 22.41 -10.35 -14.66
C HIS A 115 21.41 -9.31 -14.17
N ASN A 116 21.87 -8.12 -13.78
CA ASN A 116 20.98 -6.99 -13.51
C ASN A 116 20.34 -6.51 -14.82
N THR A 117 19.03 -6.34 -14.80
CA THR A 117 18.21 -5.90 -15.92
C THR A 117 17.50 -4.60 -15.56
N THR A 118 17.45 -3.66 -16.50
CA THR A 118 16.71 -2.41 -16.36
C THR A 118 15.58 -2.38 -17.38
N ILE A 119 14.36 -2.17 -16.91
CA ILE A 119 13.15 -2.00 -17.73
C ILE A 119 12.79 -0.51 -17.70
N GLY A 120 12.49 0.08 -18.87
CA GLY A 120 12.15 1.49 -18.93
C GLY A 120 10.85 1.72 -19.69
N ASP A 121 10.05 2.66 -19.19
CA ASP A 121 8.77 3.06 -19.78
C ASP A 121 8.64 4.59 -19.84
N ARG A 122 7.84 5.08 -20.79
CA ARG A 122 7.55 6.50 -21.01
C ARG A 122 6.12 6.75 -21.42
N VAL A 123 5.58 7.84 -20.88
CA VAL A 123 4.30 8.40 -21.29
C VAL A 123 4.44 9.91 -21.42
N ASN A 124 3.50 10.53 -22.11
CA ASN A 124 3.42 11.99 -22.16
C ASN A 124 3.36 12.56 -20.75
N LEU A 125 4.11 13.65 -20.52
CA LEU A 125 4.15 14.29 -19.22
C LEU A 125 2.79 14.95 -18.91
N GLU A 126 2.13 14.44 -17.88
CA GLU A 126 0.90 15.01 -17.32
C GLU A 126 1.09 15.33 -15.83
N THR A 127 0.16 16.09 -15.24
CA THR A 127 0.18 16.41 -13.79
C THR A 127 0.27 15.15 -12.95
N VAL A 128 -0.35 14.05 -13.41
CA VAL A 128 -0.20 12.71 -12.85
C VAL A 128 0.05 11.76 -14.01
N SER A 129 1.25 11.20 -14.07
CA SER A 129 1.62 10.22 -15.09
C SER A 129 1.65 8.82 -14.47
N LYS A 130 1.13 7.82 -15.17
CA LYS A 130 1.04 6.43 -14.69
C LYS A 130 1.79 5.50 -15.63
N HIS A 131 2.71 4.72 -15.08
CA HIS A 131 3.51 3.72 -15.78
C HIS A 131 3.09 2.33 -15.33
N CYS A 132 2.29 1.63 -16.14
CA CYS A 132 1.87 0.26 -15.82
C CYS A 132 2.81 -0.74 -16.48
N ILE A 133 3.34 -1.64 -15.66
CA ILE A 133 4.37 -2.58 -16.03
C ILE A 133 3.67 -3.85 -16.50
N ASP A 134 3.23 -3.89 -17.76
CA ASP A 134 2.60 -5.07 -18.35
C ASP A 134 3.69 -6.07 -18.85
N GLU A 135 4.67 -6.36 -17.97
CA GLU A 135 5.83 -7.23 -18.23
C GLU A 135 5.57 -8.70 -17.86
N SER A 136 6.52 -9.57 -18.17
CA SER A 136 6.41 -11.00 -17.87
C SER A 136 6.49 -11.30 -16.36
N ASN A 137 5.73 -12.32 -15.92
CA ASN A 137 5.61 -12.77 -14.53
C ASN A 137 6.94 -12.94 -13.77
N TRP A 138 8.06 -13.25 -14.46
CA TRP A 138 9.36 -13.39 -13.80
C TRP A 138 9.80 -12.11 -13.06
N VAL A 139 9.40 -10.93 -13.54
CA VAL A 139 9.71 -9.65 -12.87
C VAL A 139 8.98 -9.56 -11.53
N TYR A 140 7.71 -9.97 -11.52
CA TYR A 140 6.86 -9.98 -10.33
C TYR A 140 7.34 -11.01 -9.31
N ASP A 141 7.71 -12.21 -9.78
CA ASP A 141 8.27 -13.27 -8.95
C ASP A 141 9.54 -12.80 -8.21
N ASN A 142 10.44 -12.11 -8.91
CA ASN A 142 11.65 -11.56 -8.32
C ASN A 142 11.36 -10.50 -7.25
N TRP A 143 10.42 -9.59 -7.48
CA TRP A 143 10.04 -8.59 -6.46
C TRP A 143 9.35 -9.22 -5.26
N LEU A 144 8.50 -10.23 -5.48
CA LEU A 144 7.87 -11.01 -4.41
C LEU A 144 8.91 -11.76 -3.58
N ALA A 145 9.95 -12.32 -4.20
CA ALA A 145 11.05 -13.00 -3.54
C ALA A 145 11.91 -12.01 -2.71
N ASP A 146 12.26 -10.86 -3.28
CA ASP A 146 13.07 -9.85 -2.61
C ASP A 146 12.28 -8.98 -1.60
N LYS A 147 10.95 -9.03 -1.68
CA LYS A 147 10.02 -8.13 -0.96
C LYS A 147 10.34 -6.64 -1.16
N SER A 148 10.87 -6.30 -2.34
CA SER A 148 11.18 -4.93 -2.70
C SER A 148 11.21 -4.72 -4.20
N MET A 149 10.81 -3.53 -4.63
CA MET A 149 11.01 -3.04 -5.98
C MET A 149 11.82 -1.75 -5.95
N THR A 150 12.85 -1.68 -6.79
CA THR A 150 13.75 -0.55 -6.90
C THR A 150 13.56 0.12 -8.26
N PHE A 151 13.43 1.45 -8.27
CA PHE A 151 13.18 2.19 -9.50
C PHE A 151 13.60 3.66 -9.38
N THR A 152 13.64 4.35 -10.50
CA THR A 152 13.91 5.79 -10.61
C THR A 152 12.86 6.43 -11.51
N PRO A 153 11.92 7.23 -10.97
CA PRO A 153 11.06 8.07 -11.77
C PRO A 153 11.82 9.33 -12.23
N TYR A 154 11.52 9.84 -13.41
CA TYR A 154 12.16 11.04 -13.94
C TYR A 154 11.23 11.85 -14.87
N SER A 155 11.53 13.14 -14.98
CA SER A 155 10.95 14.05 -15.98
C SER A 155 11.99 14.37 -17.06
N SER A 156 11.57 14.47 -18.33
CA SER A 156 12.42 15.00 -19.41
C SER A 156 12.44 16.54 -19.45
N SER A 157 11.60 17.21 -18.65
CA SER A 157 11.51 18.67 -18.55
C SER A 157 11.69 19.16 -17.11
N SER A 158 11.64 20.48 -16.88
CA SER A 158 11.81 21.08 -15.55
C SER A 158 10.64 20.84 -14.57
N ALA A 159 9.64 20.03 -14.94
CA ALA A 159 8.56 19.66 -14.04
C ALA A 159 9.09 18.90 -12.82
N LEU A 160 8.70 19.35 -11.64
CA LEU A 160 9.17 18.79 -10.37
C LEU A 160 8.28 17.64 -9.93
N ILE A 161 8.86 16.48 -9.65
CA ILE A 161 8.15 15.36 -9.02
C ILE A 161 7.78 15.75 -7.59
N THR A 162 6.48 15.74 -7.30
CA THR A 162 5.94 16.10 -5.98
C THR A 162 5.53 14.87 -5.17
N ASP A 163 5.16 13.78 -5.83
CA ASP A 163 4.72 12.55 -5.17
C ASP A 163 4.94 11.33 -6.07
N VAL A 164 5.22 10.19 -5.46
CA VAL A 164 5.37 8.90 -6.14
C VAL A 164 4.60 7.84 -5.36
N ARG A 165 3.86 6.99 -6.07
CA ARG A 165 3.12 5.85 -5.50
C ARG A 165 3.33 4.61 -6.36
N VAL A 166 3.53 3.48 -5.70
CA VAL A 166 3.51 2.17 -6.35
C VAL A 166 2.16 1.52 -6.07
N ILE A 167 1.39 1.32 -7.13
CA ILE A 167 0.07 0.70 -7.09
C ILE A 167 0.22 -0.75 -7.51
N ILE A 168 -0.21 -1.68 -6.67
CA ILE A 168 -0.10 -3.12 -6.90
C ILE A 168 -1.50 -3.71 -6.83
N ASP A 169 -1.94 -4.32 -7.90
CA ASP A 169 -3.09 -5.23 -7.86
C ASP A 169 -2.53 -6.63 -7.61
N GLY A 170 -2.96 -7.29 -6.53
CA GLY A 170 -2.42 -8.60 -6.17
C GLY A 170 -3.20 -9.29 -5.05
N GLU A 171 -2.71 -10.44 -4.60
CA GLU A 171 -3.38 -11.22 -3.55
C GLU A 171 -2.64 -11.15 -2.21
N LEU A 172 -3.39 -10.99 -1.13
CA LEU A 172 -2.89 -11.13 0.24
C LEU A 172 -3.12 -12.55 0.77
N SER A 173 -2.09 -13.14 1.36
CA SER A 173 -2.16 -14.43 2.07
C SER A 173 -1.85 -14.25 3.56
N LEU A 174 -2.91 -14.21 4.36
CA LEU A 174 -2.82 -14.01 5.81
C LEU A 174 -2.53 -15.33 6.54
N SER A 175 -1.47 -15.35 7.35
CA SER A 175 -1.02 -16.55 8.06
C SER A 175 -2.07 -17.04 9.05
N GLN A 176 -2.17 -18.37 9.16
CA GLN A 176 -2.99 -19.05 10.16
C GLN A 176 -2.25 -19.23 11.50
N VAL A 177 -0.96 -18.86 11.54
CA VAL A 177 -0.13 -18.86 12.74
C VAL A 177 -0.23 -17.49 13.41
N PRO A 178 -0.72 -17.38 14.66
CA PRO A 178 -0.93 -16.09 15.34
C PRO A 178 0.29 -15.16 15.37
N THR A 179 1.49 -15.72 15.51
CA THR A 179 2.74 -14.93 15.54
C THR A 179 3.01 -14.30 14.19
N GLU A 180 3.01 -15.12 13.13
CA GLU A 180 3.25 -14.68 11.75
C GLU A 180 2.15 -13.74 11.26
N PHE A 181 0.89 -13.99 11.59
CA PHE A 181 -0.21 -13.08 11.29
C PHE A 181 0.03 -11.69 11.89
N THR A 182 0.46 -11.66 13.16
CA THR A 182 0.74 -10.40 13.85
C THR A 182 1.94 -9.68 13.23
N GLU A 183 2.99 -10.41 12.87
CA GLU A 183 4.14 -9.90 12.11
C GLU A 183 3.71 -9.31 10.77
N GLN A 184 2.88 -10.03 10.01
CA GLN A 184 2.32 -9.57 8.74
C GLN A 184 1.53 -8.27 8.90
N TYR A 185 0.71 -8.14 9.94
CA TYR A 185 -0.05 -6.91 10.20
C TYR A 185 0.87 -5.71 10.44
N TYR A 186 1.84 -5.83 11.36
CA TYR A 186 2.75 -4.72 11.66
C TYR A 186 3.66 -4.40 10.48
N ASP A 187 4.12 -5.40 9.73
CA ASP A 187 4.83 -5.19 8.47
C ASP A 187 3.97 -4.45 7.44
N PHE A 188 2.70 -4.83 7.31
CA PHE A 188 1.78 -4.20 6.36
C PHE A 188 1.52 -2.72 6.68
N ILE A 189 1.20 -2.37 7.92
CA ILE A 189 0.93 -0.96 8.29
C ILE A 189 2.17 -0.06 8.27
N THR A 190 3.38 -0.63 8.30
CA THR A 190 4.62 0.15 8.14
C THR A 190 4.93 0.44 6.68
N LYS A 191 4.60 -0.48 5.76
CA LYS A 191 4.92 -0.37 4.33
C LYS A 191 3.79 0.20 3.47
N VAL A 192 2.55 -0.18 3.76
CA VAL A 192 1.35 0.21 3.01
C VAL A 192 0.59 1.29 3.77
N GLY A 193 0.25 1.04 5.03
CA GLY A 193 -0.45 1.99 5.89
C GLY A 193 -1.72 1.43 6.53
N PHE A 194 -2.27 2.17 7.49
CA PHE A 194 -3.48 1.76 8.21
C PHE A 194 -4.74 1.81 7.33
N ASP A 195 -4.81 2.75 6.39
CA ASP A 195 -5.96 3.03 5.52
C ASP A 195 -6.17 1.98 4.42
N GLN A 196 -5.37 0.93 4.42
CA GLN A 196 -5.46 -0.20 3.50
C GLN A 196 -5.43 -1.54 4.26
N SER A 197 -5.52 -1.50 5.59
CA SER A 197 -5.33 -2.67 6.46
C SER A 197 -6.65 -3.33 6.91
N ALA A 198 -7.79 -2.94 6.33
CA ALA A 198 -9.10 -3.47 6.73
C ALA A 198 -9.19 -5.00 6.72
N ASN A 199 -8.51 -5.68 5.79
CA ASN A 199 -8.48 -7.14 5.67
C ASN A 199 -7.88 -7.85 6.90
N PHE A 200 -7.14 -7.14 7.76
CA PHE A 200 -6.60 -7.69 9.00
C PHE A 200 -7.61 -7.69 10.16
N TYR A 201 -8.73 -6.96 10.07
CA TYR A 201 -9.68 -6.81 11.16
C TYR A 201 -10.86 -7.76 11.04
N HIS A 202 -11.38 -8.19 12.19
CA HIS A 202 -12.53 -9.08 12.24
C HIS A 202 -13.79 -8.40 11.68
N PRO A 203 -14.53 -9.02 10.72
CA PRO A 203 -15.70 -8.40 10.11
C PRO A 203 -16.78 -7.96 11.10
N ASP A 204 -17.08 -8.78 12.13
CA ASP A 204 -18.03 -8.40 13.18
C ASP A 204 -17.65 -7.10 13.90
N ASP A 205 -16.36 -6.85 14.11
CA ASP A 205 -15.88 -5.64 14.79
C ASP A 205 -15.98 -4.43 13.88
N ILE A 206 -15.69 -4.60 12.57
CA ILE A 206 -15.92 -3.57 11.56
C ILE A 206 -17.42 -3.22 11.51
N SER A 207 -18.30 -4.22 11.45
CA SER A 207 -19.75 -4.02 11.47
C SER A 207 -20.21 -3.31 12.74
N GLY A 208 -19.73 -3.74 13.91
CA GLY A 208 -20.05 -3.08 15.18
C GLY A 208 -19.61 -1.62 15.22
N LEU A 209 -18.38 -1.31 14.78
CA LEU A 209 -17.89 0.07 14.70
C LEU A 209 -18.73 0.93 13.73
N LYS A 210 -19.13 0.35 12.61
CA LYS A 210 -19.98 0.99 11.62
C LYS A 210 -21.36 1.32 12.19
N ASP A 211 -21.99 0.37 12.89
CA ASP A 211 -23.29 0.55 13.53
C ASP A 211 -23.26 1.66 14.57
N VAL A 212 -22.20 1.71 15.38
CA VAL A 212 -21.98 2.76 16.36
C VAL A 212 -21.86 4.13 15.70
N LEU A 213 -21.07 4.26 14.63
CA LEU A 213 -20.94 5.51 13.89
C LEU A 213 -22.30 5.95 13.31
N VAL A 214 -23.04 5.04 12.70
CA VAL A 214 -24.35 5.31 12.10
C VAL A 214 -25.34 5.75 13.19
N SER A 215 -25.40 5.05 14.32
CA SER A 215 -26.26 5.40 15.45
C SER A 215 -25.91 6.78 16.03
N GLY A 216 -24.63 7.09 16.20
CA GLY A 216 -24.20 8.40 16.68
C GLY A 216 -24.58 9.55 15.73
N LEU A 217 -24.52 9.32 14.41
CA LEU A 217 -25.01 10.28 13.42
C LEU A 217 -26.53 10.50 13.51
N GLU A 218 -27.32 9.46 13.78
CA GLU A 218 -28.77 9.56 13.99
C GLU A 218 -29.13 10.39 15.22
N HIS A 219 -28.37 10.22 16.30
CA HIS A 219 -28.53 10.98 17.54
C HIS A 219 -27.88 12.36 17.50
N ASN A 220 -27.37 12.78 16.34
CA ASN A 220 -26.76 14.09 16.12
C ASN A 220 -25.50 14.38 16.97
N ASP A 221 -24.79 13.35 17.43
CA ASP A 221 -23.60 13.48 18.28
C ASP A 221 -22.49 14.30 17.60
N SER A 222 -21.95 15.30 18.30
CA SER A 222 -20.95 16.20 17.74
C SER A 222 -19.58 15.57 17.55
N SER A 223 -19.18 14.66 18.43
CA SER A 223 -17.91 13.91 18.34
C SER A 223 -17.94 12.94 17.17
N ILE A 224 -19.07 12.24 16.98
CA ILE A 224 -19.27 11.33 15.85
C ILE A 224 -19.31 12.08 14.52
N LYS A 225 -19.98 13.23 14.46
CA LYS A 225 -19.93 14.11 13.27
C LYS A 225 -18.51 14.55 12.94
N PHE A 226 -17.71 14.89 13.95
CA PHE A 226 -16.31 15.26 13.78
C PHE A 226 -15.49 14.10 13.20
N ILE A 227 -15.59 12.91 13.81
CA ILE A 227 -14.93 11.68 13.33
C ILE A 227 -15.34 11.38 11.89
N LYS A 228 -16.64 11.41 11.61
CA LYS A 228 -17.17 11.16 10.26
C LYS A 228 -16.57 12.15 9.25
N ASN A 229 -16.53 13.43 9.58
CA ASN A 229 -16.04 14.46 8.66
C ASN A 229 -14.54 14.33 8.42
N MET A 230 -13.79 13.86 9.42
CA MET A 230 -12.37 13.57 9.28
C MET A 230 -12.14 12.32 8.40
N ALA A 231 -12.75 11.18 8.73
CA ALA A 231 -12.57 9.93 7.97
C ALA A 231 -13.13 9.98 6.54
N PHE A 232 -14.38 10.42 6.39
CA PHE A 232 -15.17 10.25 5.15
C PHE A 232 -15.38 11.58 4.42
N GLY A 233 -15.04 12.71 5.03
CA GLY A 233 -15.27 14.04 4.47
C GLY A 233 -16.67 14.60 4.76
N ASN A 234 -16.82 15.91 4.50
CA ASN A 234 -18.01 16.66 4.86
C ASN A 234 -19.25 16.30 4.03
N THR A 235 -19.07 15.82 2.79
CA THR A 235 -20.16 15.60 1.82
C THR A 235 -20.78 14.22 1.90
N VAL A 236 -20.11 13.23 2.50
CA VAL A 236 -20.62 11.87 2.62
C VAL A 236 -21.83 11.85 3.56
N SER A 237 -22.93 11.23 3.16
CA SER A 237 -24.12 11.11 4.02
C SER A 237 -24.02 9.90 4.96
N LYS A 238 -24.92 9.83 5.94
CA LYS A 238 -25.05 8.63 6.78
C LYS A 238 -25.42 7.43 5.91
N GLU A 239 -26.33 7.63 4.96
CA GLU A 239 -26.82 6.60 4.04
C GLU A 239 -25.69 6.05 3.15
N ASP A 240 -24.78 6.91 2.69
CA ASP A 240 -23.59 6.48 1.95
C ASP A 240 -22.70 5.57 2.79
N ILE A 241 -22.51 5.90 4.07
CA ILE A 241 -21.75 5.06 5.00
C ILE A 241 -22.46 3.71 5.18
N VAL A 242 -23.79 3.69 5.37
CA VAL A 242 -24.54 2.42 5.50
C VAL A 242 -24.34 1.52 4.28
N LEU A 243 -24.32 2.08 3.07
CA LEU A 243 -24.15 1.32 1.82
C LEU A 243 -22.71 0.88 1.53
N MET A 244 -21.72 1.49 2.20
CA MET A 244 -20.31 1.19 2.02
C MET A 244 -19.97 -0.25 2.43
N SER A 245 -19.05 -0.92 1.73
CA SER A 245 -18.56 -2.23 2.18
C SER A 245 -17.83 -2.10 3.53
N GLY A 246 -17.72 -3.20 4.29
CA GLY A 246 -16.98 -3.17 5.56
C GLY A 246 -15.52 -2.78 5.37
N LEU A 247 -14.89 -3.27 4.30
CA LEU A 247 -13.48 -2.99 4.00
C LEU A 247 -13.26 -1.53 3.64
N ASP A 248 -14.08 -0.98 2.72
CA ASP A 248 -14.00 0.44 2.34
C ASP A 248 -14.26 1.35 3.54
N PHE A 249 -15.24 0.99 4.38
CA PHE A 249 -15.55 1.70 5.60
C PHE A 249 -14.34 1.75 6.54
N MET A 250 -13.74 0.59 6.82
CA MET A 250 -12.63 0.50 7.76
C MET A 250 -11.38 1.21 7.23
N ASN A 251 -11.07 1.05 5.94
CA ASN A 251 -9.97 1.74 5.28
C ASN A 251 -10.12 3.27 5.34
N GLN A 252 -11.31 3.80 5.02
CA GLN A 252 -11.59 5.24 5.16
C GLN A 252 -11.57 5.70 6.62
N PHE A 253 -12.11 4.91 7.55
CA PHE A 253 -12.08 5.21 8.98
C PHE A 253 -10.65 5.32 9.50
N LEU A 254 -9.78 4.39 9.12
CA LEU A 254 -8.37 4.36 9.53
C LEU A 254 -7.54 5.51 8.94
N SER A 255 -7.99 6.15 7.85
CA SER A 255 -7.33 7.34 7.28
C SER A 255 -7.27 8.53 8.24
N ILE A 256 -8.10 8.54 9.30
CA ILE A 256 -8.01 9.51 10.40
C ILE A 256 -6.61 9.57 10.99
N LEU A 257 -5.90 8.43 11.08
CA LEU A 257 -4.56 8.37 11.63
C LEU A 257 -3.58 9.22 10.81
N GLY A 258 -3.66 9.12 9.48
CA GLY A 258 -2.93 9.98 8.55
C GLY A 258 -3.23 11.46 8.75
N GLN A 259 -4.52 11.82 8.85
CA GLN A 259 -4.93 13.21 9.00
C GLN A 259 -4.55 13.82 10.35
N ALA A 260 -4.61 13.04 11.43
CA ALA A 260 -4.32 13.50 12.78
C ALA A 260 -2.81 13.52 13.10
N SER A 261 -2.06 12.56 12.57
CA SER A 261 -0.63 12.39 12.90
C SER A 261 0.34 12.83 11.79
N GLY A 262 -0.17 13.13 10.59
CA GLY A 262 0.62 13.53 9.43
C GLY A 262 1.25 12.36 8.66
N SER A 263 1.09 11.12 9.16
CA SER A 263 1.52 9.89 8.49
C SER A 263 0.47 8.81 8.68
N ASN A 264 0.18 8.07 7.62
CA ASN A 264 -0.72 6.93 7.71
C ASN A 264 0.01 5.59 7.85
N THR A 265 1.33 5.61 7.98
CA THR A 265 2.15 4.43 8.25
C THR A 265 2.68 4.45 9.68
N ALA A 266 2.88 3.26 10.24
CA ALA A 266 3.55 3.10 11.52
C ALA A 266 5.07 3.30 11.38
N ASN A 267 5.69 4.02 12.31
CA ASN A 267 7.14 4.21 12.35
C ASN A 267 7.79 3.25 13.36
N LEU A 268 7.90 1.98 12.95
CA LEU A 268 8.51 0.92 13.75
C LEU A 268 9.97 0.71 13.35
N GLU A 269 10.87 0.84 14.30
CA GLU A 269 12.29 0.52 14.12
C GLU A 269 12.60 -0.95 14.43
N SER A 270 11.81 -1.57 15.32
CA SER A 270 11.84 -3.01 15.54
C SER A 270 10.51 -3.50 16.07
N PHE A 271 10.21 -4.76 15.76
CA PHE A 271 9.03 -5.47 16.22
C PHE A 271 9.45 -6.87 16.67
N LYS A 272 8.84 -7.36 17.76
CA LYS A 272 9.06 -8.72 18.25
C LYS A 272 7.82 -9.26 18.95
N VAL A 273 7.41 -10.47 18.59
CA VAL A 273 6.45 -11.23 19.41
C VAL A 273 7.18 -11.81 20.63
N ILE A 274 6.70 -11.50 21.82
CA ILE A 274 7.28 -11.97 23.08
C ILE A 274 6.68 -13.32 23.48
N ASN A 275 5.35 -13.41 23.49
CA ASN A 275 4.63 -14.64 23.75
C ASN A 275 3.20 -14.59 23.20
N VAL A 276 2.62 -15.78 23.04
CA VAL A 276 1.21 -15.96 22.68
C VAL A 276 0.54 -16.78 23.77
N PHE A 277 -0.62 -16.33 24.23
CA PHE A 277 -1.43 -17.03 25.20
C PHE A 277 -2.85 -17.23 24.70
N ASP A 278 -3.38 -18.40 25.02
CA ASP A 278 -4.75 -18.80 24.74
C ASP A 278 -5.66 -18.39 25.90
N HIS A 279 -6.77 -17.74 25.59
CA HIS A 279 -7.83 -17.55 26.57
C HIS A 279 -9.20 -17.54 25.87
N ASN A 280 -10.06 -18.47 26.27
CA ASN A 280 -11.34 -18.77 25.62
C ASN A 280 -11.14 -19.10 24.12
N ASP A 281 -11.86 -18.40 23.25
CA ASP A 281 -11.83 -18.50 21.79
C ASP A 281 -10.87 -17.50 21.13
N LYS A 282 -10.04 -16.82 21.93
CA LYS A 282 -9.13 -15.75 21.49
C LYS A 282 -7.67 -16.10 21.73
N LYS A 283 -6.81 -15.51 20.90
CA LYS A 283 -5.37 -15.48 21.09
C LYS A 283 -4.97 -14.09 21.54
N TYR A 284 -4.09 -14.03 22.51
CA TYR A 284 -3.51 -12.79 22.97
C TYR A 284 -2.01 -12.85 22.68
N VAL A 285 -1.54 -11.92 21.86
CA VAL A 285 -0.17 -11.86 21.38
C VAL A 285 0.48 -10.64 22.03
N ASN A 286 1.39 -10.89 22.96
CA ASN A 286 2.18 -9.82 23.54
C ASN A 286 3.31 -9.48 22.58
N VAL A 287 3.39 -8.22 22.21
CA VAL A 287 4.39 -7.70 21.29
C VAL A 287 5.19 -6.61 21.95
N GLU A 288 6.49 -6.61 21.66
CA GLU A 288 7.38 -5.50 21.95
C GLU A 288 7.65 -4.76 20.65
N LYS A 289 7.41 -3.45 20.66
CA LYS A 289 7.68 -2.57 19.53
C LYS A 289 8.57 -1.42 19.95
N GLN A 290 9.47 -1.05 19.05
CA GLN A 290 10.33 0.11 19.20
C GLN A 290 9.93 1.15 18.17
N GLU A 291 9.45 2.29 18.64
CA GLU A 291 8.93 3.38 17.81
C GLU A 291 9.83 4.61 17.96
N ARG A 292 9.97 5.40 16.89
CA ARG A 292 10.57 6.73 16.98
C ARG A 292 9.48 7.78 17.10
N LEU A 293 9.32 8.33 18.30
CA LEU A 293 8.36 9.40 18.59
C LEU A 293 9.12 10.68 18.96
N PHE A 294 8.87 11.76 18.21
CA PHE A 294 9.56 13.05 18.38
C PHE A 294 11.09 12.94 18.43
N GLY A 295 11.66 12.08 17.57
CA GLY A 295 13.11 11.82 17.50
C GLY A 295 13.67 10.97 18.64
N LYS A 296 12.83 10.51 19.59
CA LYS A 296 13.22 9.61 20.67
C LYS A 296 12.76 8.19 20.39
N ARG A 297 13.65 7.24 20.69
CA ARG A 297 13.39 5.81 20.62
C ARG A 297 12.62 5.37 21.87
N ILE A 298 11.42 4.84 21.70
CA ILE A 298 10.55 4.38 22.78
C ILE A 298 10.22 2.91 22.56
N THR A 299 10.44 2.08 23.58
CA THR A 299 10.01 0.67 23.59
C THR A 299 8.64 0.59 24.27
N ARG A 300 7.68 -0.08 23.63
CA ARG A 300 6.32 -0.28 24.14
C ARG A 300 5.96 -1.76 24.07
N ASN A 301 5.29 -2.23 25.12
CA ASN A 301 4.64 -3.53 25.11
C ASN A 301 3.16 -3.33 24.85
N GLU A 302 2.60 -4.11 23.95
CA GLU A 302 1.20 -4.08 23.55
C GLU A 302 0.66 -5.51 23.52
N VAL A 303 -0.62 -5.69 23.87
CA VAL A 303 -1.30 -6.97 23.73
C VAL A 303 -2.25 -6.86 22.55
N VAL A 304 -1.93 -7.56 21.47
CA VAL A 304 -2.80 -7.72 20.31
C VAL A 304 -3.74 -8.87 20.58
N ILE A 305 -5.04 -8.66 20.35
CA ILE A 305 -6.06 -9.69 20.54
C ILE A 305 -6.50 -10.17 19.16
N LEU A 306 -6.47 -11.48 18.96
CA LEU A 306 -6.92 -12.12 17.73
C LEU A 306 -8.15 -12.98 18.02
N LYS A 307 -9.14 -12.87 17.12
CA LYS A 307 -10.36 -13.66 17.13
C LYS A 307 -10.43 -14.47 15.83
N LYS A 308 -10.95 -15.70 15.90
CA LYS A 308 -11.12 -16.53 14.71
C LYS A 308 -12.27 -16.03 13.85
N TYR A 309 -12.02 -15.93 12.55
CA TYR A 309 -13.04 -15.82 11.51
C TYR A 309 -12.87 -16.99 10.53
N SER A 310 -13.80 -17.94 10.56
CA SER A 310 -13.66 -19.23 9.88
C SER A 310 -12.37 -19.96 10.29
N SER A 311 -11.43 -20.19 9.37
CA SER A 311 -10.13 -20.78 9.68
C SER A 311 -9.08 -19.76 10.14
N GLN A 312 -9.27 -18.47 9.83
CA GLN A 312 -8.24 -17.43 9.93
C GLN A 312 -8.28 -16.72 11.28
N TRP A 313 -7.13 -16.22 11.72
CA TRP A 313 -7.04 -15.26 12.82
C TRP A 313 -7.14 -13.85 12.26
N LEU A 314 -7.97 -13.01 12.88
CA LEU A 314 -8.08 -11.60 12.55
C LEU A 314 -7.98 -10.75 13.82
N LEU A 315 -7.57 -9.50 13.68
CA LEU A 315 -7.48 -8.54 14.76
C LEU A 315 -8.86 -8.27 15.33
N GLU A 316 -8.97 -8.37 16.64
CA GLU A 316 -10.10 -7.82 17.38
C GLU A 316 -9.86 -6.34 17.66
N LEU A 317 -10.87 -5.50 17.40
CA LEU A 317 -10.77 -4.09 17.76
C LEU A 317 -10.80 -3.93 19.30
N PRO A 318 -9.89 -3.11 19.88
CA PRO A 318 -9.89 -2.84 21.31
C PRO A 318 -11.25 -2.38 21.82
N GLU A 319 -11.73 -2.94 22.94
CA GLU A 319 -13.00 -2.53 23.55
C GLU A 319 -13.03 -1.03 23.91
N SER A 320 -11.87 -0.40 24.14
CA SER A 320 -11.80 1.04 24.37
C SER A 320 -12.29 1.87 23.19
N LEU A 321 -12.12 1.41 21.95
CA LEU A 321 -12.69 2.07 20.77
C LEU A 321 -14.21 1.92 20.73
N LYS A 322 -14.75 0.77 21.18
CA LYS A 322 -16.21 0.56 21.31
C LYS A 322 -16.79 1.48 22.39
N ASN A 323 -16.15 1.52 23.56
CA ASN A 323 -16.60 2.30 24.72
C ASN A 323 -16.42 3.83 24.58
N MET A 324 -15.46 4.30 23.76
CA MET A 324 -15.27 5.73 23.47
C MET A 324 -16.37 6.33 22.60
N LEU A 325 -17.19 5.49 21.97
CA LEU A 325 -18.24 5.90 21.06
C LEU A 325 -19.66 5.65 21.62
N ASP A 326 -19.77 4.94 22.74
CA ASP A 326 -21.01 4.64 23.47
C ASP A 326 -21.31 5.62 24.63
N ASN A 327 -20.45 6.62 24.88
CA ASN A 327 -20.62 7.67 25.89
C ASN A 327 -20.69 9.07 25.26
#